data_AF-A0A1B3PGL5-F1
#
_entry.id   AF-A0A1B3PGL5-F1
#
_cell.length_a   1.000
_cell.length_b   1.000
_cell.length_c   1.000
_cell.angle_alpha   90.00
_cell.angle_beta   90.00
_cell.angle_gamma   90.00
#
_symmetry.space_group_name_H-M   'P 1'
#
loop_
_entity.id
_entity.type
_entity.pdbx_description
1 polymer ?
#
loop_
_entity_poly.entity_id
_entity_poly.type
_entity_poly.pdbx_seq_one_letter_code
_entity_poly.pdbx_strand_id
1 'polypeptide(L)'
;MEQMRLPPAMTRPVPRRAGSPWAARGRVAATAIALAGWGLALVVSAAPAPWYYWRSTVDGARVCAQVSPGPGWERDSAAFEGPGCQPRRKVLVVPMR
;
A
#
# COMPACT_ATOMS: atom_id res chain seq x y z
N MET A 1 -11.29 -34.69 -80.38
CA MET A 1 -12.11 -33.51 -80.02
C MET A 1 -12.66 -33.84 -78.65
N GLU A 2 -12.35 -33.21 -77.53
CA GLU A 2 -11.83 -31.89 -77.19
C GLU A 2 -11.24 -32.08 -75.77
N GLN A 3 -9.96 -31.79 -75.55
CA GLN A 3 -9.33 -31.92 -74.23
C GLN A 3 -9.76 -30.73 -73.36
N MET A 4 -10.60 -30.98 -72.35
CA MET A 4 -11.09 -29.98 -71.41
C MET A 4 -9.97 -29.56 -70.44
N ARG A 5 -9.17 -28.56 -70.83
CA ARG A 5 -8.19 -27.91 -69.96
C ARG A 5 -8.92 -27.08 -68.89
N LEU A 6 -8.79 -27.47 -67.62
CA LEU A 6 -9.14 -26.62 -66.48
C LEU A 6 -8.14 -25.45 -66.34
N PRO A 7 -8.60 -24.25 -65.90
CA PRO A 7 -7.72 -23.10 -65.68
C PRO A 7 -6.84 -23.29 -64.43
N PRO A 8 -5.61 -22.74 -64.40
CA PRO A 8 -4.72 -22.85 -63.25
C PRO A 8 -5.27 -22.07 -62.05
N ALA A 9 -5.18 -22.69 -60.86
CA ALA A 9 -5.60 -22.10 -59.60
C ALA A 9 -4.76 -20.85 -59.28
N MET A 10 -5.43 -19.70 -59.24
CA MET A 10 -4.82 -18.41 -58.92
C MET A 10 -4.58 -18.34 -57.40
N THR A 11 -3.37 -18.64 -56.94
CA THR A 11 -2.99 -18.53 -55.53
C THR A 11 -2.94 -17.07 -55.10
N ARG A 12 -3.89 -16.64 -54.25
CA ARG A 12 -3.88 -15.31 -53.65
C ARG A 12 -2.76 -15.21 -52.60
N PRO A 13 -1.91 -14.16 -52.62
CA PRO A 13 -0.94 -13.96 -51.56
C PRO A 13 -1.64 -13.62 -50.24
N VAL A 14 -1.20 -14.27 -49.16
CA VAL A 14 -1.66 -13.97 -47.79
C VAL A 14 -1.04 -12.62 -47.36
N PRO A 15 -1.83 -11.63 -46.90
CA PRO A 15 -1.27 -10.38 -46.42
C PRO A 15 -0.45 -10.63 -45.14
N ARG A 16 0.83 -10.26 -45.16
CA ARG A 16 1.66 -10.23 -43.96
C ARG A 16 1.14 -9.13 -43.04
N ARG A 17 0.65 -9.52 -41.85
CA ARG A 17 0.31 -8.57 -40.77
C ARG A 17 1.57 -7.80 -40.40
N ALA A 18 1.61 -6.51 -40.74
CA ALA A 18 2.64 -5.60 -40.25
C ALA A 18 2.49 -5.49 -38.72
N GLY A 19 3.50 -5.93 -37.98
CA GLY A 19 3.52 -5.78 -36.53
C GLY A 19 3.56 -4.30 -36.18
N SER A 20 2.53 -3.81 -35.48
CA SER A 20 2.49 -2.42 -35.04
C SER A 20 3.61 -2.14 -34.02
N PRO A 21 4.50 -1.17 -34.27
CA PRO A 21 5.60 -0.82 -33.36
C PRO A 21 5.11 -0.17 -32.06
N TRP A 22 3.82 0.16 -31.95
CA TRP A 22 3.21 0.73 -30.75
C TRP A 22 2.93 -0.31 -29.66
N ALA A 23 2.77 -1.59 -30.03
CA ALA A 23 2.48 -2.66 -29.07
C ALA A 23 3.66 -2.94 -28.12
N ALA A 24 4.90 -2.69 -28.54
CA ALA A 24 6.09 -2.87 -27.71
C ALA A 24 6.24 -1.76 -26.66
N ARG A 25 5.92 -0.51 -27.01
CA ARG A 25 6.04 0.65 -26.11
C ARG A 25 5.03 0.61 -24.97
N GLY A 26 3.80 0.15 -25.24
CA GLY A 26 2.76 -0.01 -24.22
C GLY A 26 3.07 -1.10 -23.17
N ARG A 27 3.71 -2.20 -23.58
CA ARG A 27 4.09 -3.29 -22.65
C ARG A 27 5.20 -2.88 -21.69
N VAL A 28 6.22 -2.16 -22.17
CA VAL A 28 7.32 -1.66 -21.33
C VAL A 28 6.83 -0.59 -20.34
N ALA A 29 5.93 0.29 -20.79
CA ALA A 29 5.32 1.28 -19.91
C ALA A 29 4.47 0.62 -18.81
N ALA A 30 3.68 -0.41 -19.15
CA ALA A 30 2.84 -1.12 -18.19
C ALA A 30 3.64 -1.90 -17.14
N THR A 31 4.74 -2.55 -17.53
CA THR A 31 5.61 -3.28 -16.57
C THR A 31 6.37 -2.32 -15.65
N ALA A 32 6.83 -1.18 -16.17
CA ALA A 32 7.49 -0.16 -15.35
C ALA A 32 6.55 0.43 -14.28
N ILE A 33 5.29 0.70 -14.64
CA ILE A 33 4.28 1.20 -13.70
C ILE A 33 3.95 0.15 -12.63
N ALA A 34 3.82 -1.13 -13.01
CA ALA A 34 3.54 -2.21 -12.07
C ALA A 34 4.67 -2.40 -11.05
N LEU A 35 5.94 -2.40 -11.50
CA LEU A 35 7.11 -2.52 -10.62
C LEU A 35 7.25 -1.30 -9.70
N ALA A 36 7.02 -0.09 -10.21
CA ALA A 36 7.03 1.12 -9.39
C ALA A 36 5.91 1.10 -8.33
N GLY A 37 4.70 0.70 -8.70
CA GLY A 37 3.56 0.58 -7.77
C GLY A 37 3.80 -0.44 -6.67
N TRP A 38 4.44 -1.58 -6.98
CA TRP A 38 4.81 -2.59 -5.97
C TRP A 38 5.91 -2.11 -5.02
N GLY A 39 6.91 -1.36 -5.51
CA GLY A 39 7.97 -0.81 -4.67
C GLY A 39 7.48 0.19 -3.62
N LEU A 40 6.45 0.99 -3.96
CA LEU A 40 5.86 1.99 -3.05
C LEU A 40 5.14 1.37 -1.83
N ALA A 41 4.62 0.14 -1.95
CA ALA A 41 3.87 -0.50 -0.88
C ALA A 41 4.75 -0.94 0.32
N LEU A 42 6.07 -1.02 0.15
CA LEU A 42 6.99 -1.55 1.17
C LEU A 42 7.43 -0.52 2.22
N VAL A 43 7.07 0.76 2.07
CA VAL A 43 7.64 1.85 2.89
C VAL A 43 6.67 2.40 3.95
N VAL A 44 5.45 1.87 4.07
CA VAL A 44 4.50 2.28 5.11
C VAL A 44 4.73 1.46 6.38
N SER A 45 5.65 1.94 7.22
CA SER A 45 5.74 1.53 8.63
C SER A 45 4.86 2.45 9.47
N ALA A 46 3.61 2.04 9.72
CA ALA A 46 2.73 2.75 10.65
C ALA A 46 3.06 2.33 12.09
N ALA A 47 3.87 3.14 12.79
CA ALA A 47 4.01 2.99 14.23
C ALA A 47 2.66 3.29 14.92
N PRO A 48 2.32 2.60 16.03
CA PRO A 48 1.11 2.91 16.78
C PRO A 48 1.16 4.37 17.26
N ALA A 49 0.06 5.11 17.07
CA ALA A 49 0.02 6.51 17.43
C ALA A 49 0.16 6.68 18.96
N PRO A 50 1.04 7.57 19.45
CA PRO A 50 1.30 7.71 20.88
C PRO A 50 0.14 8.42 21.59
N TRP A 51 -0.23 7.91 22.77
CA TRP A 51 -1.24 8.49 23.66
C TRP A 51 -0.61 9.07 24.91
N TYR A 52 -1.17 10.15 25.45
CA TYR A 52 -0.66 10.80 26.65
C TYR A 52 -1.79 11.09 27.63
N TYR A 53 -1.47 11.09 28.92
CA TYR A 53 -2.31 11.76 29.89
C TYR A 53 -2.07 13.26 29.85
N TRP A 54 -3.17 13.98 29.73
CA TRP A 54 -3.24 15.42 29.85
C TRP A 54 -3.89 15.74 31.19
N ARG A 55 -3.31 16.69 31.91
CA ARG A 55 -3.85 17.22 33.14
C ARG A 55 -4.28 18.66 32.91
N SER A 56 -5.51 18.97 33.27
CA SER A 56 -6.02 20.34 33.22
C SER A 56 -5.38 21.15 34.34
N THR A 57 -4.86 22.32 33.98
CA THR A 57 -4.24 23.28 34.89
C THR A 57 -5.29 24.01 35.74
N VAL A 58 -6.57 23.95 35.36
CA VAL A 58 -7.66 24.69 36.03
C VAL A 58 -8.30 23.88 37.16
N ASP A 59 -8.67 22.63 36.88
CA ASP A 59 -9.42 21.75 37.79
C ASP A 59 -8.65 20.47 38.17
N GLY A 60 -7.47 20.25 37.58
CA GLY A 60 -6.66 19.06 37.84
C GLY A 60 -7.19 17.78 37.19
N ALA A 61 -8.26 17.87 36.37
CA ALA A 61 -8.84 16.72 35.70
C ALA A 61 -7.81 16.05 34.78
N ARG A 62 -7.87 14.71 34.68
CA ARG A 62 -6.92 13.93 33.86
C ARG A 62 -7.66 13.20 32.75
N VAL A 63 -7.21 13.38 31.51
CA VAL A 63 -7.81 12.72 30.33
C VAL A 63 -6.73 12.06 29.48
N CYS A 64 -7.08 10.97 28.82
CA CYS A 64 -6.18 10.29 27.88
C CYS A 64 -6.50 10.73 26.45
N ALA A 65 -5.52 11.32 25.75
CA ALA A 65 -5.68 11.77 24.38
C ALA A 65 -4.33 11.76 23.62
N GLN A 66 -4.39 11.61 22.30
CA GLN A 66 -3.20 11.70 21.43
C GLN A 66 -2.64 13.13 21.37
N VAL A 67 -3.52 14.13 21.41
CA VAL A 67 -3.20 15.56 21.33
C VAL A 67 -3.80 16.31 22.52
N SER A 68 -3.34 17.54 22.78
CA SER A 68 -3.88 18.35 23.86
C SER A 68 -5.36 18.64 23.64
N PRO A 69 -6.23 18.52 24.67
CA PRO A 69 -7.65 18.84 24.55
C PRO A 69 -7.92 20.34 24.28
N GLY A 70 -6.98 21.21 24.65
CA GLY A 70 -7.08 22.65 24.43
C GLY A 70 -6.06 23.43 25.27
N PRO A 71 -6.18 24.77 25.33
CA PRO A 71 -5.42 25.60 26.26
C PRO A 71 -5.69 25.22 27.71
N GLY A 72 -4.67 25.32 28.58
CA GLY A 72 -4.78 24.94 29.98
C GLY A 72 -4.72 23.43 30.23
N TRP A 73 -4.19 22.66 29.28
CA TRP A 73 -3.86 21.25 29.47
C TRP A 73 -2.36 21.05 29.35
N GLU A 74 -1.76 20.37 30.33
CA GLU A 74 -0.35 20.03 30.35
C GLU A 74 -0.15 18.51 30.25
N ARG A 75 0.94 18.08 29.63
CA ARG A 75 1.25 16.66 29.49
C ARG A 75 1.80 16.12 30.81
N ASP A 76 1.13 15.11 31.35
CA ASP A 76 1.39 14.54 32.68
C ASP A 76 2.05 13.15 32.62
N SER A 77 2.25 12.58 31.43
CA SER A 77 2.83 11.24 31.28
C SER A 77 3.74 11.07 30.05
N ALA A 78 4.48 9.96 30.04
CA ALA A 78 5.12 9.43 28.85
C ALA A 78 4.09 8.93 27.80
N ALA A 79 4.58 8.61 26.60
CA ALA A 79 3.78 8.06 25.52
C ALA A 79 3.34 6.61 25.81
N PHE A 80 2.06 6.34 25.63
CA PHE A 80 1.46 5.01 25.64
C PHE A 80 1.20 4.54 24.22
N GLU A 81 1.28 3.23 23.98
CA GLU A 81 1.13 2.65 22.64
C GLU A 81 -0.33 2.43 22.21
N GLY A 82 -1.31 2.75 23.05
CA GLY A 82 -2.71 2.46 22.74
C GLY A 82 -3.71 3.43 23.37
N PRO A 83 -4.95 3.41 22.84
CA PRO A 83 -6.05 4.21 23.36
C PRO A 83 -6.33 3.88 24.83
N GLY A 84 -6.76 4.89 25.58
CA GLY A 84 -7.05 4.75 27.01
C GLY A 84 -5.80 4.66 27.91
N CYS A 85 -4.61 4.94 27.37
CA CYS A 85 -3.37 5.06 28.14
C CYS A 85 -3.10 3.78 28.96
N GLN A 86 -3.37 2.63 28.35
CA GLN A 86 -3.26 1.33 29.01
C GLN A 86 -1.79 1.00 29.31
N PRO A 87 -1.49 0.43 30.49
CA PRO A 87 -0.15 -0.04 30.81
C PRO A 87 0.29 -1.14 29.83
N ARG A 88 1.58 -1.15 29.47
CA ARG A 88 2.17 -2.23 28.68
C ARG A 88 2.02 -3.53 29.48
N ARG A 89 1.26 -4.50 28.95
CA ARG A 89 1.15 -5.83 29.56
C ARG A 89 2.54 -6.48 29.50
N LYS A 90 3.24 -6.52 30.64
CA LYS A 90 4.51 -7.25 30.76
C LYS A 90 4.18 -8.74 30.87
N VAL A 91 4.58 -9.52 29.87
CA VAL A 91 4.55 -10.99 29.96
C VAL A 91 5.80 -11.41 30.73
N LEU A 92 5.63 -11.72 32.01
CA LEU A 92 6.70 -12.25 32.84
C LEU A 92 6.76 -13.76 32.60
N VAL A 93 7.78 -14.23 31.89
CA VAL A 93 8.08 -15.66 31.80
C VAL A 93 8.78 -16.05 33.09
N VAL A 94 8.06 -16.71 33.99
CA VAL A 94 8.64 -17.25 35.23
C VAL A 94 9.14 -18.66 34.94
N PRO A 95 10.46 -18.91 34.94
CA PRO A 95 10.97 -20.27 34.79
C PRO A 95 10.59 -21.12 36.01
N MET A 96 10.14 -22.35 35.79
CA MET A 96 10.00 -23.32 36.88
C MET A 96 11.39 -23.78 37.33
N ARG A 97 11.58 -23.87 38.66
CA ARG A 97 12.74 -24.48 39.30
C ARG A 97 12.42 -25.90 39.69
#